data_AF-A0A3D1KRX9-F1
#
_entry.id   AF-A0A3D1KRX9-F1
#
_cell.length_a   1.000
_cell.length_b   1.000
_cell.length_c   1.000
_cell.angle_alpha   90.00
_cell.angle_beta   90.00
_cell.angle_gamma   90.00
#
_symmetry.space_group_name_H-M   'P 1'
#
loop_
_entity.id
_entity.type
_entity.pdbx_description
1 polymer ?
#
loop_
_entity_poly.entity_id
_entity_poly.type
_entity_poly.pdbx_seq_one_letter_code
_entity_poly.pdbx_strand_id
1 'polypeptide(L)' 'MLFFINKAIGWILREYSKTNPIWVMEFTSKTTLSNLSKKEALRLIV' A
#
# COMPACT_ATOMS: atom_id res chain seq x y z
N MET A 1 -15.91 9.90 -1.46
CA MET A 1 -15.77 8.81 -0.47
C MET A 1 -14.69 7.80 -0.85
N LEU A 2 -14.81 7.09 -1.99
CA LEU A 2 -13.85 6.06 -2.43
C LEU A 2 -12.38 6.52 -2.52
N PHE A 3 -12.13 7.77 -2.89
CA PHE A 3 -10.78 8.35 -2.88
C PHE A 3 -10.10 8.26 -1.51
N PHE A 4 -10.82 8.61 -0.44
CA PHE A 4 -10.27 8.59 0.92
C PHE A 4 -10.04 7.17 1.42
N ILE A 5 -10.91 6.22 1.06
CA ILE A 5 -10.73 4.79 1.36
C ILE A 5 -9.46 4.26 0.71
N ASN A 6 -9.29 4.50 -0.60
CA ASN A 6 -8.09 4.09 -1.33
C ASN A 6 -6.82 4.71 -0.75
N LYS A 7 -6.89 5.96 -0.31
CA LYS A 7 -5.77 6.66 0.32
C LYS A 7 -5.43 6.06 1.70
N ALA A 8 -6.44 5.77 2.52
CA ALA A 8 -6.25 5.16 3.84
C ALA A 8 -5.61 3.77 3.74
N ILE A 9 -6.04 2.94 2.78
CA ILE A 9 -5.43 1.63 2.50
C ILE A 9 -3.94 1.79 2.14
N GLY A 10 -3.62 2.75 1.26
CA GLY A 10 -2.23 3.02 0.89
C GLY A 10 -1.37 3.46 2.09
N TRP A 11 -1.91 4.32 2.96
CA TRP A 11 -1.21 4.80 4.14
C TRP A 11 -0.94 3.72 5.17
N ILE A 12 -1.92 2.87 5.50
CA ILE A 12 -1.69 1.81 6.49
C ILE A 12 -0.66 0.79 6.00
N LEU A 13 -0.66 0.44 4.70
CA LEU A 13 0.35 -0.42 4.10
C LEU A 13 1.73 0.23 4.09
N ARG A 14 1.80 1.54 3.81
CA ARG A 14 3.05 2.31 3.87
C ARG A 14 3.62 2.39 5.28
N GLU A 15 2.80 2.55 6.30
CA GLU A 15 3.28 2.55 7.68
C GLU A 15 3.76 1.15 8.09
N TYR A 16 3.03 0.10 7.70
CA TYR A 16 3.43 -1.27 7.99
C TYR A 16 4.70 -1.73 7.25
N SER A 17 5.02 -1.13 6.09
CA SER A 17 6.25 -1.45 5.36
C SER A 17 7.52 -1.07 6.13
N LYS A 18 7.43 -0.16 7.11
CA LYS A 18 8.54 0.12 8.04
C LYS A 18 8.87 -1.08 8.94
N THR A 19 7.88 -1.93 9.20
CA THR A 19 8.01 -3.16 10.00
C THR A 19 8.36 -4.36 9.13
N ASN A 20 7.66 -4.55 8.01
CA ASN A 20 7.91 -5.66 7.08
C ASN A 20 7.69 -5.25 5.62
N PRO A 21 8.73 -4.72 4.94
CA PRO A 21 8.60 -4.22 3.57
C PRO A 21 8.39 -5.35 2.55
N ILE A 22 8.99 -6.52 2.78
CA ILE A 22 8.86 -7.69 1.88
C ILE A 22 7.41 -8.16 1.82
N TRP A 23 6.76 -8.27 2.99
CA TRP A 23 5.35 -8.65 3.05
C TRP A 23 4.45 -7.65 2.32
N VAL A 24 4.70 -6.34 2.45
CA VAL A 24 3.89 -5.31 1.76
C VAL A 24 4.09 -5.38 0.24
N MET A 25 5.31 -5.64 -0.24
CA MET A 25 5.56 -5.86 -1.66
C MET A 25 4.82 -7.08 -2.20
N GLU A 26 4.86 -8.20 -1.49
CA GLU A 26 4.13 -9.41 -1.90
C GLU A 26 2.61 -9.23 -1.83
N PHE A 27 2.11 -8.58 -0.79
CA PHE A 27 0.69 -8.33 -0.63
C PHE A 27 0.14 -7.46 -1.77
N THR A 28 0.85 -6.37 -2.11
CA THR A 28 0.46 -5.44 -3.19
C THR A 28 0.67 -6.01 -4.60
N SER A 29 1.45 -7.08 -4.76
CA SER A 29 1.58 -7.81 -6.03
C SER A 29 0.49 -8.86 -6.21
N LYS A 30 0.07 -9.53 -5.13
CA LYS A 30 -0.94 -10.59 -5.13
C LYS A 30 -2.38 -10.07 -5.02
N THR A 31 -2.59 -8.91 -4.40
CA THR A 31 -3.92 -8.36 -4.13
C THR A 31 -4.29 -7.28 -5.13
N THR A 32 -5.51 -7.36 -5.68
CA THR A 32 -6.06 -6.29 -6.53
C THR A 32 -6.35 -5.05 -5.69
N LEU A 33 -5.52 -4.03 -5.83
CA LEU A 33 -5.67 -2.72 -5.19
C LEU A 33 -5.88 -1.65 -6.26
N SER A 34 -6.50 -0.53 -5.85
CA SER A 34 -6.49 0.66 -6.71
C SER A 34 -5.06 1.12 -6.97
N ASN A 35 -4.80 1.69 -8.16
CA ASN A 35 -3.48 2.24 -8.50
C ASN A 35 -2.98 3.26 -7.46
N LEU A 36 -3.90 4.05 -6.87
CA LEU A 36 -3.57 5.01 -5.82
C LEU A 36 -3.06 4.30 -4.56
N SER A 37 -3.80 3.29 -4.07
CA SER A 37 -3.41 2.53 -2.87
C SER A 37 -2.06 1.85 -3.04
N LYS A 38 -1.83 1.22 -4.21
CA LYS A 38 -0.56 0.54 -4.52
C LYS A 38 0.61 1.51 -4.58
N LYS A 39 0.44 2.67 -5.22
CA LYS A 39 1.47 3.72 -5.30
C LYS A 39 1.82 4.27 -3.92
N GLU A 40 0.82 4.54 -3.08
CA GLU A 40 1.06 5.04 -1.72
C GLU A 40 1.74 3.99 -0.83
N ALA A 41 1.32 2.72 -0.91
CA ALA A 41 1.88 1.61 -0.13
C ALA A 41 3.38 1.37 -0.38
N LEU A 42 3.82 1.49 -1.63
CA LEU A 42 5.19 1.19 -2.05
C LEU A 42 6.16 2.38 -2.00
N ARG A 43 5.68 3.59 -1.63
CA ARG A 43 6.41 4.86 -1.72
C ARG A 43 7.72 4.94 -0.91
N LEU A 44 7.90 4.08 0.09
CA LEU A 44 9.12 4.04 0.92
C LEU A 44 10.06 2.87 0.56
N ILE A 45 9.62 1.97 -0.31
CA ILE A 45 10.33 0.73 -0.63
C ILE A 45 11.02 0.83 -1.99
N VAL A 46 10.35 1.50 -2.94
CA VAL A 46 10.80 1.73 -4.32
C VAL A 46 11.17 3.18 -4.52
#